data_AF-A0A4Y7Q3W6-F1
#
_entry.id   AF-A0A4Y7Q3W6-F1
#
_cell.length_a   1.000
_cell.length_b   1.000
_cell.length_c   1.000
_cell.angle_alpha   90.00
_cell.angle_beta   90.00
_cell.angle_gamma   90.00
#
_symmetry.space_group_name_H-M   'P 1'
#
loop_
_entity.id
_entity.type
_entity.pdbx_description
1 polymer ?
#
loop_
_entity_poly.entity_id
_entity_poly.type
_entity_poly.pdbx_seq_one_letter_code
_entity_poly.pdbx_strand_id
1 'polypeptide(L)' 'MAFLGLRKWPTQVARPLWAFVAATSVTVYLVSTIQDIGVKSDTYKNDPRNPYAEKIARQEKAAHH' A
#
# COMPACT_ATOMS: atom_id res chain seq x y z
N MET A 1 -30.60 -9.74 -11.70
CA MET A 1 -30.42 -10.95 -12.52
C MET A 1 -28.97 -10.99 -12.99
N ALA A 2 -28.26 -12.10 -12.79
CA ALA A 2 -26.87 -12.22 -13.22
C ALA A 2 -26.79 -12.15 -14.75
N PHE A 3 -25.98 -11.24 -15.28
CA PHE A 3 -25.88 -10.88 -16.72
C PHE A 3 -25.53 -12.06 -17.66
N LEU A 4 -25.03 -13.17 -17.12
CA LEU A 4 -24.61 -14.36 -17.89
C LEU A 4 -25.28 -15.67 -17.41
N GLY A 5 -26.36 -15.63 -16.63
CA GLY A 5 -27.00 -16.86 -16.12
C GLY A 5 -26.16 -17.66 -15.11
N LEU A 6 -24.99 -17.15 -14.72
CA LEU A 6 -24.15 -17.73 -13.67
C LEU A 6 -24.87 -17.64 -12.32
N ARG A 7 -25.33 -18.79 -11.83
CA ARG A 7 -25.86 -18.92 -10.47
C ARG A 7 -24.72 -18.78 -9.47
N LYS A 8 -24.85 -17.86 -8.51
CA LYS A 8 -23.92 -17.73 -7.38
C LYS A 8 -24.13 -18.89 -6.41
N TRP A 9 -23.09 -19.72 -6.22
CA TRP A 9 -23.08 -20.81 -5.24
C TRP A 9 -22.31 -20.36 -3.99
N PRO A 10 -22.81 -20.64 -2.77
CA PRO A 10 -22.15 -20.23 -1.53
C PRO A 10 -20.96 -21.14 -1.20
N THR A 11 -19.89 -21.03 -1.96
CA THR A 11 -18.64 -21.77 -1.71
C THR A 11 -17.86 -21.13 -0.57
N GLN A 12 -17.21 -21.96 0.25
CA GLN A 12 -16.42 -21.49 1.41
C GLN A 12 -15.05 -20.95 0.95
N VAL A 13 -15.02 -19.74 0.39
CA VAL A 13 -13.79 -19.12 -0.15
C VAL A 13 -12.91 -18.50 0.94
N ALA A 14 -13.51 -17.87 1.96
CA ALA A 14 -12.76 -17.19 3.01
C ALA A 14 -11.96 -18.15 3.90
N ARG A 15 -12.47 -19.38 4.11
CA ARG A 15 -11.92 -20.38 5.03
C ARG A 15 -10.56 -20.96 4.61
N PRO A 16 -10.30 -21.26 3.33
CA PRO A 16 -8.96 -21.60 2.88
C PRO A 16 -8.09 -20.37 2.57
N LEU A 17 -8.67 -19.24 2.16
CA LEU A 17 -7.90 -18.09 1.69
C LEU A 17 -7.43 -17.11 2.77
N TRP A 18 -7.94 -17.18 4.00
CA TRP A 18 -7.62 -16.19 5.03
C TRP A 18 -6.12 -16.07 5.32
N ALA A 19 -5.36 -17.17 5.27
CA ALA A 19 -3.93 -17.16 5.52
C ALA A 19 -3.16 -16.35 4.46
N PHE A 20 -3.61 -16.42 3.20
CA PHE A 20 -3.03 -15.62 2.11
C PHE A 20 -3.36 -14.14 2.27
N VAL A 21 -4.61 -13.81 2.61
CA VAL A 21 -5.02 -12.43 2.86
C VAL A 21 -4.21 -11.85 4.02
N ALA A 22 -4.04 -12.61 5.11
CA ALA A 22 -3.22 -12.21 6.25
C ALA A 22 -1.77 -11.97 5.84
N ALA A 23 -1.14 -12.94 5.15
CA ALA A 23 0.24 -12.80 4.69
C ALA A 23 0.42 -11.59 3.77
N THR A 24 -0.45 -11.40 2.77
CA THR A 24 -0.40 -10.24 1.87
C THR A 24 -0.56 -8.94 2.63
N SER A 25 -1.47 -8.86 3.60
CA SER A 25 -1.67 -7.64 4.40
C SER A 25 -0.40 -7.25 5.18
N VAL A 26 0.28 -8.25 5.76
CA VAL A 26 1.55 -8.03 6.47
C VAL A 26 2.64 -7.59 5.51
N THR A 27 2.78 -8.26 4.36
CA THR A 27 3.79 -7.89 3.36
C THR A 27 3.58 -6.47 2.84
N VAL A 28 2.35 -6.08 2.51
CA VAL A 28 2.04 -4.73 2.04
C VAL A 28 2.40 -3.69 3.09
N TYR A 29 2.07 -3.94 4.37
CA TYR A 29 2.43 -3.03 5.45
C TYR A 29 3.95 -2.83 5.55
N LEU A 30 4.71 -3.93 5.57
CA LEU A 30 6.18 -3.86 5.67
C LEU A 30 6.81 -3.17 4.46
N VAL A 31 6.37 -3.51 3.25
CA VAL A 31 6.88 -2.90 2.02
C VAL A 31 6.54 -1.41 1.98
N SER A 32 5.32 -1.02 2.34
CA SER A 32 4.92 0.39 2.39
C SER A 32 5.78 1.20 3.36
N THR A 33 6.11 0.63 4.52
CA THR A 33 6.96 1.29 5.52
C THR A 33 8.37 1.51 4.99
N ILE A 34 8.96 0.50 4.35
CA ILE A 34 10.31 0.61 3.77
C ILE A 34 10.32 1.59 2.60
N GLN A 35 9.28 1.60 1.77
CA GLN A 35 9.14 2.55 0.68
C GLN A 35 9.05 3.99 1.18
N ASP A 36 8.27 4.25 2.24
CA ASP A 36 8.15 5.58 2.85
C ASP A 36 9.50 6.10 3.38
N ILE A 37 10.34 5.24 3.93
CA ILE A 37 11.71 5.57 4.35
C ILE A 37 12.59 5.85 3.12
N GLY A 38 12.50 4.99 2.10
CA GLY A 38 13.29 5.12 0.88
C GLY A 38 13.05 6.44 0.15
N VAL A 39 11.80 6.85 0.00
CA VAL A 39 11.46 8.13 -0.69
C VAL A 39 11.89 9.37 0.09
N LYS A 40 12.12 9.26 1.41
CA LYS A 40 12.61 10.34 2.28
C LYS A 40 14.13 10.37 2.43
N SER A 41 14.83 9.33 1.96
CA SER A 41 16.29 9.25 2.06
C SER A 41 16.97 10.36 1.25
N ASP A 42 18.18 10.74 1.66
CA ASP A 42 18.93 11.85 1.05
C ASP A 42 19.16 11.69 -0.46
N THR A 43 19.23 10.45 -0.94
CA THR A 43 19.43 10.12 -2.34
C THR A 43 18.19 10.39 -3.20
N TYR A 44 16.99 10.20 -2.66
CA TYR A 44 15.75 10.22 -3.44
C TYR A 44 14.78 11.35 -3.04
N LYS A 45 15.03 12.06 -1.94
CA LYS A 45 14.16 13.15 -1.46
C LYS A 45 14.03 14.31 -2.45
N ASN A 46 15.09 14.59 -3.20
CA ASN A 46 15.18 15.70 -4.17
C ASN A 46 15.08 15.21 -5.62
N ASP A 47 14.78 13.93 -5.85
CA ASP A 47 14.64 13.41 -7.21
C ASP A 47 13.37 14.00 -7.84
N PRO A 48 13.45 14.65 -9.02
CA PRO A 48 12.28 15.20 -9.71
C PRO A 48 11.22 14.15 -10.08
N ARG A 49 11.55 12.86 -10.04
CA ARG A 49 10.63 11.75 -10.29
C ARG A 49 9.87 11.31 -9.03
N ASN A 50 10.26 11.80 -7.85
CA ASN A 50 9.61 11.44 -6.60
C ASN A 50 8.28 12.21 -6.44
N PRO A 51 7.12 11.55 -6.58
CA PRO A 51 5.82 12.22 -6.48
C PRO A 51 5.49 12.67 -5.04
N TYR A 52 6.31 12.28 -4.06
CA TYR A 52 6.12 12.62 -2.66
C TYR A 52 7.00 13.80 -2.21
N ALA A 53 7.88 14.33 -3.06
CA ALA A 53 8.82 15.39 -2.69
C ALA A 53 8.13 16.62 -2.04
N GLU A 54 7.02 17.09 -2.62
CA GLU A 54 6.25 18.21 -2.07
C GLU A 54 5.60 17.90 -0.70
N LYS A 55 5.12 16.66 -0.53
CA LYS A 55 4.50 16.20 0.73
C LYS A 55 5.56 16.04 1.82
N ILE A 56 6.73 15.51 1.47
CA ILE A 56 7.88 15.34 2.36
C ILE A 56 8.37 16.72 2.82
N ALA A 57 8.60 17.65 1.89
CA ALA A 57 9.02 19.02 2.22
C ALA A 57 8.02 19.76 3.13
N ARG A 58 6.71 19.51 2.94
CA ARG A 58 5.66 20.07 3.83
C ARG A 58 5.69 19.42 5.21
N GLN A 59 5.86 18.11 5.30
CA GLN A 59 5.96 17.38 6.57
C GLN A 59 7.21 17.80 7.36
N GLU A 60 8.35 17.96 6.70
CA GLU A 60 9.59 18.44 7.33
C GLU A 60 9.42 19.86 7.87
N LYS A 61 8.88 20.79 7.07
CA LYS A 61 8.59 22.16 7.52
C LYS A 61 7.64 22.21 8.72
N ALA A 62 6.65 21.32 8.77
CA ALA A 62 5.72 21.23 9.91
C ALA A 62 6.34 20.57 11.15
N ALA A 63 7.32 19.67 10.99
CA ALA A 63 8.02 19.02 12.10
C ALA A 63 9.15 19.88 12.69
N HIS A 64 9.64 20.86 11.94
CA HIS A 64 10.66 21.84 12.38
C HIS A 64 10.06 23.12 12.99
N HIS A 65 8.74 23.15 13.25
CA HIS A 65 8.02 24.25 13.89
C HIS A 65 7.63 23.93 15.33
#